data_AF-A0A165WI06-F1
#
_entry.id   AF-A0A165WI06-F1
#
_cell.length_a   1.000
_cell.length_b   1.000
_cell.length_c   1.000
_cell.angle_alpha   90.00
_cell.angle_beta   90.00
_cell.angle_gamma   90.00
#
_symmetry.space_group_name_H-M   'P 1'
#
loop_
_entity.id
_entity.type
_entity.pdbx_description
1 polymer ?
#
loop_
_entity_poly.entity_id
_entity_poly.type
_entity_poly.pdbx_seq_one_letter_code
_entity_poly.pdbx_strand_id
1 'polypeptide(L)'
;MSLVGLNTTEKIEVVDVLFRSIASSGAPLVLLESFMTGILCICVPLATYLLWVKPPSLPRVPILSVLWIVLIVLVTHWALSLRQLELTFVGRPLGSDIPPTSRTRNFYALWGPAWQKFLPTVTETVLCGTLSVFCNGKLERPSWSYHETQQFNL
;
A
#
# COMPACT_ATOMS: atom_id res chain seq x y z
N MET A 1 -26.36 -10.16 12.64
CA MET A 1 -26.71 -11.52 13.08
C MET A 1 -25.77 -11.92 14.21
N SER A 2 -26.31 -12.21 15.40
CA SER A 2 -25.49 -12.57 16.57
C SER A 2 -25.11 -14.05 16.51
N LEU A 3 -23.81 -14.35 16.49
CA LEU A 3 -23.22 -15.71 16.54
C LEU A 3 -23.49 -16.47 17.87
N VAL A 4 -24.29 -15.89 18.77
CA VAL A 4 -24.45 -16.34 20.16
C VAL A 4 -25.25 -17.65 20.27
N GLY A 5 -26.00 -18.05 19.22
CA GLY A 5 -26.84 -19.26 19.24
C GLY A 5 -26.37 -20.46 18.41
N LEU A 6 -25.28 -20.35 17.64
CA LEU A 6 -24.83 -21.45 16.77
C LEU A 6 -24.13 -22.56 17.56
N ASN A 7 -24.37 -23.82 17.17
CA ASN A 7 -23.69 -24.97 17.73
C ASN A 7 -22.18 -24.90 17.39
N THR A 8 -21.34 -25.52 18.21
CA THR A 8 -19.87 -25.47 18.09
C THR A 8 -19.40 -25.89 16.69
N THR A 9 -20.08 -26.85 16.07
CA THR A 9 -19.77 -27.35 14.73
C THR A 9 -20.02 -26.31 13.63
N GLU A 10 -21.15 -25.60 13.69
CA GLU A 10 -21.51 -24.58 12.68
C GLU A 10 -20.55 -23.38 12.72
N LYS A 11 -20.12 -23.00 13.93
CA LYS A 11 -19.10 -21.95 14.11
C LYS A 11 -17.78 -22.31 13.41
N ILE A 12 -17.36 -23.57 13.52
CA ILE A 12 -16.13 -24.05 12.88
C ILE A 12 -16.26 -23.99 11.36
N GLU A 13 -17.40 -24.40 10.80
CA GLU A 13 -17.64 -24.38 9.36
C GLU A 13 -17.66 -22.95 8.80
N VAL A 14 -18.35 -22.02 9.47
CA VAL A 14 -18.38 -20.61 9.06
C VAL A 14 -16.98 -19.99 9.09
N VAL A 15 -16.18 -20.29 10.12
CA VAL A 15 -14.79 -19.81 10.22
C VAL A 15 -13.92 -20.40 9.11
N ASP A 16 -14.08 -21.69 8.78
CA ASP A 16 -13.35 -22.35 7.70
C ASP A 16 -13.67 -21.73 6.33
N VAL A 17 -14.95 -21.52 6.03
CA VAL A 17 -15.40 -20.87 4.78
C VAL A 17 -14.89 -19.43 4.69
N LEU A 18 -15.00 -18.67 5.78
CA LEU A 18 -14.51 -17.29 5.83
C LEU A 18 -13.00 -17.24 5.61
N PHE A 19 -12.24 -18.11 6.29
CA PHE A 19 -10.80 -18.16 6.16
C PHE A 19 -10.37 -18.58 4.75
N ARG A 20 -11.04 -19.59 4.18
CA ARG A 20 -10.80 -20.01 2.79
C ARG A 20 -11.08 -18.89 1.82
N SER A 21 -12.15 -18.11 2.03
CA SER A 21 -12.45 -16.93 1.23
C SER A 21 -11.37 -15.85 1.38
N ILE A 22 -10.93 -15.54 2.60
CA ILE A 22 -9.85 -14.56 2.83
C ILE A 22 -8.54 -15.02 2.16
N ALA A 23 -8.20 -16.30 2.28
CA ALA A 23 -7.00 -16.86 1.66
C ALA A 23 -7.09 -16.86 0.13
N SER A 24 -8.27 -17.14 -0.44
CA SER A 24 -8.44 -17.25 -1.90
C SER A 24 -8.63 -15.90 -2.59
N SER A 25 -9.31 -14.95 -1.97
CA SER A 25 -9.68 -13.67 -2.60
C SER A 25 -9.16 -12.47 -1.83
N GLY A 26 -9.17 -12.49 -0.49
CA GLY A 26 -8.68 -11.37 0.32
C GLY A 26 -7.18 -11.12 0.14
N ALA A 27 -6.37 -12.17 0.26
CA ALA A 27 -4.91 -12.09 0.15
C ALA A 27 -4.44 -11.63 -1.25
N PRO A 28 -4.91 -12.22 -2.37
CA PRO A 28 -4.56 -11.74 -3.71
C PRO A 28 -5.05 -10.31 -4.02
N LEU A 29 -6.21 -9.91 -3.48
CA LEU A 29 -6.74 -8.57 -3.68
C LEU A 29 -5.88 -7.52 -2.98
N VAL A 30 -5.54 -7.74 -1.71
CA VAL A 30 -4.67 -6.82 -0.95
C VAL A 30 -3.27 -6.74 -1.56
N LEU A 31 -2.77 -7.84 -2.13
CA LEU A 31 -1.55 -7.83 -2.94
C LEU A 31 -1.65 -6.92 -4.17
N LEU A 32 -2.72 -7.10 -4.95
CA LEU A 32 -2.95 -6.31 -6.14
C LEU A 32 -3.09 -4.84 -5.79
N GLU A 33 -3.84 -4.51 -4.74
CA GLU A 33 -3.97 -3.14 -4.22
C GLU A 33 -2.60 -2.57 -3.81
N SER A 34 -1.77 -3.36 -3.14
CA SER A 34 -0.43 -2.96 -2.73
C SER A 34 0.47 -2.68 -3.94
N PHE A 35 0.43 -3.55 -4.94
CA PHE A 35 1.18 -3.40 -6.18
C PHE A 35 0.75 -2.13 -6.95
N MET A 36 -0.55 -1.92 -7.11
CA MET A 36 -1.10 -0.74 -7.78
C MET A 36 -0.76 0.55 -7.03
N THR A 37 -0.83 0.52 -5.69
CA THR A 37 -0.43 1.66 -4.84
C THR A 37 1.05 1.98 -5.01
N GLY A 38 1.92 0.97 -5.04
CA GLY A 38 3.35 1.14 -5.30
C GLY A 38 3.64 1.77 -6.67
N ILE A 39 2.95 1.32 -7.73
CA ILE A 39 3.06 1.94 -9.06
C ILE A 39 2.63 3.41 -9.02
N LEU A 40 1.50 3.72 -8.40
CA LEU A 40 1.00 5.09 -8.31
C LEU A 40 1.96 6.01 -7.53
N CYS A 41 2.60 5.50 -6.48
CA CYS A 41 3.61 6.22 -5.72
C CYS A 41 4.84 6.60 -6.57
N ILE A 42 5.14 5.89 -7.65
CA ILE A 42 6.24 6.22 -8.58
C ILE A 42 5.71 7.12 -9.72
N CYS A 43 4.55 6.78 -10.29
CA CYS A 43 3.98 7.47 -11.43
C CYS A 43 3.53 8.90 -11.10
N VAL A 44 2.91 9.14 -9.94
CA VAL A 44 2.37 10.47 -9.57
C VAL A 44 3.48 11.52 -9.42
N PRO A 45 4.58 11.25 -8.69
CA PRO A 45 5.69 12.18 -8.63
C PRO A 45 6.41 12.35 -9.98
N LEU A 46 6.56 11.27 -10.76
CA LEU A 46 7.17 11.35 -12.09
C LEU A 46 6.33 12.23 -13.03
N ALA A 47 5.01 12.04 -13.07
CA ALA A 47 4.10 12.89 -13.82
C ALA A 47 4.14 14.34 -13.35
N THR A 48 4.23 14.55 -12.03
CA THR A 48 4.41 15.89 -11.44
C THR A 48 5.69 16.55 -11.92
N TYR A 49 6.81 15.82 -11.94
CA TYR A 49 8.10 16.31 -12.43
C TYR A 49 8.06 16.65 -13.92
N LEU A 50 7.51 15.76 -14.76
CA LEU A 50 7.39 16.01 -16.21
C LEU A 50 6.49 17.22 -16.52
N LEU A 51 5.42 17.41 -15.75
CA LEU A 51 4.55 18.60 -15.82
C LEU A 51 5.25 19.87 -15.31
N TRP A 52 6.28 19.73 -14.48
CA TRP A 52 7.06 20.86 -13.99
C TRP A 52 8.09 21.33 -15.01
N VAL A 53 8.85 20.40 -15.58
CA VAL A 53 9.97 20.68 -16.50
C VAL A 53 9.50 21.27 -17.82
N LYS A 54 8.39 20.77 -18.39
CA LYS A 54 7.83 21.34 -19.62
C LYS A 54 6.93 22.50 -19.25
N PRO A 55 7.00 23.68 -19.91
CA PRO A 55 6.05 24.75 -19.66
C PRO A 55 4.78 24.64 -20.53
N PRO A 56 3.64 24.10 -20.03
CA PRO A 56 2.36 24.19 -20.71
C PRO A 56 1.64 25.52 -20.45
N SER A 57 0.72 25.83 -21.35
CA SER A 57 -0.22 26.96 -21.33
C SER A 57 -1.41 26.78 -20.38
N LEU A 58 -1.52 25.64 -19.66
CA LEU A 58 -2.66 25.29 -18.82
C LEU A 58 -2.39 25.52 -17.31
N PRO A 59 -3.42 25.80 -16.50
CA PRO A 59 -3.29 25.94 -15.05
C PRO A 59 -2.91 24.59 -14.41
N ARG A 60 -1.64 24.45 -14.00
CA ARG A 60 -1.07 23.17 -13.51
C ARG A 60 -1.49 22.82 -12.09
N VAL A 61 -1.68 23.83 -11.25
CA VAL A 61 -1.94 23.69 -9.81
C VAL A 61 -3.16 22.80 -9.51
N PRO A 62 -4.35 23.00 -10.13
CA PRO A 62 -5.51 22.16 -9.83
C PRO A 62 -5.31 20.71 -10.25
N ILE A 63 -4.70 20.44 -11.42
CA ILE A 63 -4.50 19.07 -11.93
C ILE A 63 -3.54 18.30 -11.02
N LEU A 64 -2.42 18.92 -10.66
CA LEU A 64 -1.47 18.32 -9.72
C LEU A 64 -2.13 18.08 -8.36
N SER A 65 -2.88 19.06 -7.84
CA SER A 65 -3.59 18.91 -6.56
C SER A 65 -4.54 17.72 -6.56
N VAL A 66 -5.36 17.55 -7.59
CA VAL A 66 -6.27 16.40 -7.69
C VAL A 66 -5.50 15.08 -7.70
N LEU A 67 -4.41 14.99 -8.48
CA LEU A 67 -3.59 13.78 -8.56
C LEU A 67 -3.01 13.38 -7.20
N TRP A 68 -2.50 14.36 -6.44
CA TRP A 68 -1.96 14.15 -5.11
C TRP A 68 -3.05 13.79 -4.08
N ILE A 69 -4.22 14.42 -4.15
CA ILE A 69 -5.37 14.07 -3.28
C ILE A 69 -5.80 12.62 -3.54
N VAL A 70 -5.94 12.22 -4.80
CA VAL A 70 -6.29 10.84 -5.18
C VAL A 70 -5.25 9.85 -4.66
N LEU A 71 -3.96 10.16 -4.78
CA LEU A 71 -2.89 9.32 -4.24
C LEU A 71 -3.02 9.16 -2.71
N ILE A 72 -3.22 10.24 -1.96
CA ILE A 72 -3.37 10.21 -0.50
C ILE A 72 -4.59 9.36 -0.09
N VAL A 73 -5.73 9.53 -0.77
CA VAL A 73 -6.94 8.75 -0.49
C VAL A 73 -6.71 7.26 -0.73
N LEU A 74 -6.06 6.89 -1.85
CA LEU A 74 -5.75 5.50 -2.18
C LEU A 74 -4.77 4.87 -1.17
N VAL A 75 -3.71 5.59 -0.79
CA VAL A 75 -2.75 5.14 0.23
C VAL A 75 -3.46 4.95 1.58
N THR A 76 -4.36 5.86 1.95
CA THR A 76 -5.13 5.76 3.20
C THR A 76 -6.07 4.56 3.18
N HIS A 77 -6.81 4.37 2.08
CA HIS A 77 -7.67 3.20 1.88
C HIS A 77 -6.87 1.90 1.99
N TRP A 78 -5.76 1.81 1.26
CA TRP A 78 -4.86 0.66 1.29
C TRP A 78 -4.35 0.36 2.72
N ALA A 79 -3.91 1.37 3.46
CA ALA A 79 -3.43 1.19 4.84
C ALA A 79 -4.55 0.69 5.78
N LEU A 80 -5.78 1.17 5.60
CA LEU A 80 -6.94 0.68 6.36
C LEU A 80 -7.29 -0.77 5.99
N SER A 81 -7.27 -1.13 4.71
CA SER A 81 -7.47 -2.51 4.24
C SER A 81 -6.43 -3.47 4.82
N LEU A 82 -5.15 -3.07 4.82
CA LEU A 82 -4.08 -3.85 5.45
C LEU A 82 -4.30 -4.04 6.95
N ARG A 83 -4.70 -2.98 7.65
CA ARG A 83 -4.98 -3.07 9.09
C ARG A 83 -6.17 -3.98 9.38
N GLN A 84 -7.21 -3.96 8.56
CA GLN A 84 -8.35 -4.87 8.70
C GLN A 84 -7.94 -6.32 8.45
N LEU A 85 -7.10 -6.56 7.45
CA LEU A 85 -6.55 -7.87 7.15
C LEU A 85 -5.71 -8.39 8.33
N GLU A 86 -4.83 -7.55 8.89
CA GLU A 86 -4.02 -7.86 10.07
C GLU A 86 -4.90 -8.22 11.28
N LEU A 87 -5.92 -7.42 11.59
CA LEU A 87 -6.84 -7.69 12.70
C LEU A 87 -7.60 -9.02 12.50
N THR A 88 -7.88 -9.38 11.26
CA THR A 88 -8.52 -10.66 10.93
C THR A 88 -7.55 -11.84 11.15
N PHE A 89 -6.26 -11.66 10.83
CA PHE A 89 -5.23 -12.67 11.04
C PHE A 89 -4.78 -12.83 12.49
N VAL A 90 -4.75 -11.76 13.29
CA VAL A 90 -4.38 -11.82 14.72
C VAL A 90 -5.40 -12.61 15.55
N GLY A 91 -6.50 -13.05 14.94
CA GLY A 91 -7.39 -13.99 15.61
C GLY A 91 -8.23 -13.31 16.69
N ARG A 92 -8.64 -12.07 16.43
CA ARG A 92 -9.72 -11.42 17.19
C ARG A 92 -11.12 -11.57 16.58
N PRO A 93 -11.52 -12.67 15.89
CA PRO A 93 -12.91 -12.84 15.53
C PRO A 93 -13.62 -13.38 16.77
N LEU A 94 -14.28 -12.47 17.50
CA LEU A 94 -15.07 -12.72 18.70
C LEU A 94 -14.21 -13.10 19.92
N GLY A 95 -14.26 -12.32 20.99
CA GLY A 95 -13.65 -12.66 22.29
C GLY A 95 -14.31 -13.89 22.92
N SER A 96 -14.15 -15.04 22.29
CA SER A 96 -14.74 -16.31 22.65
C SER A 96 -13.59 -17.19 23.12
N ASP A 97 -13.66 -17.62 24.38
CA ASP A 97 -12.71 -18.51 25.06
C ASP A 97 -12.65 -19.94 24.47
N ILE A 98 -12.89 -20.09 23.15
CA ILE A 98 -12.90 -21.38 22.47
C ILE A 98 -11.44 -21.81 22.28
N PRO A 99 -11.02 -22.95 22.86
CA PRO A 99 -9.68 -23.46 22.67
C PRO A 99 -9.40 -23.66 21.18
N PRO A 100 -8.24 -23.20 20.65
CA PRO A 100 -7.89 -23.43 19.27
C PRO A 100 -7.86 -24.94 19.02
N THR A 101 -8.78 -25.40 18.17
CA THR A 101 -8.78 -26.80 17.70
C THR A 101 -7.45 -27.08 17.01
N SER A 102 -7.05 -28.36 16.97
CA SER A 102 -5.79 -28.78 16.33
C SER A 102 -5.68 -28.30 14.88
N ARG A 103 -6.81 -28.19 14.17
CA ARG A 103 -6.86 -27.74 12.77
C ARG A 103 -6.56 -26.25 12.60
N THR A 104 -7.16 -25.36 13.41
CA THR A 104 -6.88 -23.92 13.32
C THR A 104 -5.46 -23.59 13.77
N ARG A 105 -4.97 -24.27 14.81
CA ARG A 105 -3.58 -24.11 15.29
C ARG A 105 -2.55 -24.39 14.20
N ASN A 106 -2.72 -25.48 13.46
CA ASN A 106 -1.80 -25.86 12.39
C ASN A 106 -1.81 -24.83 11.24
N PHE A 107 -2.95 -24.22 10.95
CA PHE A 107 -3.06 -23.19 9.93
C PHE A 107 -2.36 -21.88 10.31
N TYR A 108 -2.58 -21.38 11.53
CA TYR A 108 -1.86 -20.21 12.02
C TYR A 108 -0.35 -20.44 12.10
N ALA A 109 0.06 -21.64 12.51
CA ALA A 109 1.47 -22.02 12.55
C ALA A 109 2.11 -22.07 11.15
N LEU A 110 1.36 -22.47 10.12
CA LEU A 110 1.86 -22.57 8.75
C LEU A 110 1.89 -21.20 8.04
N TRP A 111 0.85 -20.39 8.21
CA TRP A 111 0.68 -19.13 7.47
C TRP A 111 1.30 -17.92 8.17
N GLY A 112 1.36 -17.90 9.50
CA GLY A 112 1.96 -16.81 10.26
C GLY A 112 3.37 -16.42 9.79
N PRO A 113 4.29 -17.39 9.58
CA PRO A 113 5.64 -17.11 9.07
C PRO A 113 5.66 -16.55 7.64
N ALA A 114 4.74 -16.99 6.77
CA ALA A 114 4.64 -16.49 5.41
C ALA A 114 4.20 -15.02 5.40
N TRP A 115 3.21 -14.67 6.22
CA TRP A 115 2.72 -13.30 6.38
C TRP A 115 3.74 -12.36 7.02
N GLN A 116 4.51 -12.86 8.00
CA GLN A 116 5.61 -12.10 8.60
C GLN A 116 6.70 -11.72 7.61
N LYS A 117 6.96 -12.53 6.58
CA LYS A 117 7.90 -12.17 5.51
C LYS A 117 7.28 -11.24 4.48
N PHE A 118 6.00 -11.44 4.21
CA PHE A 118 5.28 -10.74 3.16
C PHE A 118 4.99 -9.27 3.47
N LEU A 119 4.55 -8.97 4.70
CA LEU A 119 4.27 -7.60 5.13
C LEU A 119 5.49 -6.68 4.95
N PRO A 120 6.70 -7.05 5.44
CA PRO A 120 7.94 -6.32 5.16
C PRO A 120 8.21 -6.11 3.69
N THR A 121 8.08 -7.14 2.85
CA THR A 121 8.33 -7.04 1.41
C THR A 121 7.39 -6.05 0.72
N VAL A 122 6.11 -6.05 1.10
CA VAL A 122 5.14 -5.07 0.60
C VAL A 122 5.51 -3.65 1.06
N THR A 123 5.85 -3.47 2.34
CA THR A 123 6.30 -2.15 2.81
C THR A 123 7.61 -1.70 2.17
N GLU A 124 8.57 -2.60 1.94
CA GLU A 124 9.85 -2.29 1.30
C GLU A 124 9.67 -1.89 -0.16
N THR A 125 8.81 -2.59 -0.91
CA THR A 125 8.53 -2.24 -2.31
C THR A 125 7.86 -0.88 -2.43
N VAL A 126 6.92 -0.56 -1.54
CA VAL A 126 6.30 0.77 -1.47
C VAL A 126 7.31 1.84 -1.05
N LEU A 127 8.10 1.58 0.01
CA LEU A 127 9.09 2.52 0.55
C LEU A 127 10.22 2.82 -0.43
N CYS A 128 10.80 1.79 -1.06
CA CYS A 128 11.82 1.93 -2.10
C CYS A 128 11.29 2.75 -3.29
N GLY A 129 10.04 2.52 -3.70
CA GLY A 129 9.36 3.35 -4.71
C GLY A 129 9.39 4.83 -4.32
N THR A 130 8.95 5.18 -3.12
CA THR A 130 8.94 6.57 -2.63
C THR A 130 10.33 7.19 -2.43
N LEU A 131 11.31 6.43 -1.93
CA LEU A 131 12.65 6.94 -1.67
C LEU A 131 13.44 7.20 -2.97
N SER A 132 13.26 6.36 -3.98
CA SER A 132 13.92 6.53 -5.28
C SER A 132 13.52 7.84 -5.97
N VAL A 133 12.26 8.25 -5.85
CA VAL A 133 11.77 9.55 -6.34
C VAL A 133 12.42 10.69 -5.58
N PHE A 134 12.47 10.60 -4.24
CA PHE A 134 12.98 11.68 -3.40
C PHE A 134 14.50 11.88 -3.57
N CYS A 135 15.26 10.79 -3.72
CA CYS A 135 16.71 10.85 -3.92
C CYS A 135 17.08 11.37 -5.32
N ASN A 136 16.33 11.02 -6.38
CA ASN A 136 16.61 11.53 -7.72
C ASN A 136 16.29 13.02 -7.88
N GLY A 137 15.26 13.54 -7.18
CA GLY A 137 14.93 14.97 -7.22
C GLY A 137 15.99 15.91 -6.64
N LYS A 138 16.99 15.38 -5.92
CA LYS A 138 18.05 16.19 -5.28
C LYS A 138 19.35 16.28 -6.09
N LEU A 139 19.52 15.47 -7.14
CA LEU A 139 20.82 15.35 -7.83
C LEU A 139 21.01 16.28 -9.03
N GLU A 140 19.94 16.85 -9.59
CA GLU A 140 20.04 17.77 -10.71
C GLU A 140 19.60 19.17 -10.28
N ARG A 141 20.47 19.88 -9.56
CA ARG A 141 20.52 21.34 -9.78
C ARG A 141 21.21 21.51 -11.12
N PRO A 142 20.53 21.94 -12.20
CA PRO A 142 21.24 22.37 -13.38
C PRO A 142 22.12 23.54 -12.94
N SER A 143 23.44 23.32 -12.90
CA SER A 143 24.38 24.42 -12.83
C SER A 143 24.24 25.15 -14.17
N TRP A 144 23.27 26.04 -14.25
CA TRP A 144 23.33 27.19 -15.15
C TRP A 144 24.53 27.99 -14.67
N SER A 145 25.72 27.53 -15.07
CA SER A 145 26.93 28.31 -15.06
C SER A 145 26.61 29.49 -15.96
N TYR A 146 26.32 30.63 -15.33
CA TYR A 146 26.26 31.92 -15.97
C TYR A 146 27.62 32.16 -16.62
N HIS A 147 27.75 31.76 -17.89
CA HIS A 147 28.75 32.33 -18.78
C HIS A 147 28.27 33.75 -19.12
N GLU A 148 28.37 34.62 -18.13
CA GLU A 148 28.13 36.05 -18.28
C GLU A 148 29.34 36.63 -19.02
N THR A 149 29.21 36.66 -20.34
CA THR A 149 29.68 37.69 -21.27
C THR A 149 30.54 38.81 -20.64
N GLN A 150 31.86 38.57 -20.51
CA GLN A 150 32.88 39.62 -20.50
C GLN A 150 33.37 39.93 -21.92
N GLN A 151 32.46 40.34 -22.79
CA GLN A 151 32.82 40.99 -24.05
C GLN A 151 31.81 42.12 -24.28
N PHE A 152 32.12 43.32 -23.80
CA PHE A 152 31.77 44.61 -24.40
C PHE A 152 32.17 45.72 -23.42
N ASN A 153 33.41 46.17 -23.52
CA ASN A 153 33.81 47.55 -23.27
C ASN A 153 35.07 47.79 -24.12
N LEU A 154 34.81 48.28 -25.34
CA LEU A 154 35.75 48.99 -26.21
C LEU A 154 35.48 50.48 -26.03
#